data_AF-A0A9E4HRB7-F1
#
_entry.id   AF-A0A9E4HRB7-F1
#
_cell.length_a   1.000
_cell.length_b   1.000
_cell.length_c   1.000
_cell.angle_alpha   90.00
_cell.angle_beta   90.00
_cell.angle_gamma   90.00
#
_symmetry.space_group_name_H-M   'P 1'
#
loop_
_entity.id
_entity.type
_entity.pdbx_description
1 polymer ?
#
loop_
_entity_poly.entity_id
_entity_poly.type
_entity_poly.pdbx_seq_one_letter_code
_entity_poly.pdbx_strand_id
1 'polypeptide(L)'
;MQVADTLLRHAEVPFRVGHHYASEITEYGRAQGKRPKELTADELRHLYDEAYGEPLPVDVALIQAALDPEQMVASRRGLGGPQAEEVTRMLQAGRERADASRGWLRDTRARLAEAQSALDAAFARVMAETR
;
A
#
# COMPACT_ATOMS: atom_id res chain seq x y z
N MET A 1 -5.90 -12.01 2.19
CA MET A 1 -7.17 -11.58 1.57
C MET A 1 -8.10 -11.26 2.72
N GLN A 2 -8.76 -10.10 2.73
CA GLN A 2 -9.29 -9.53 3.97
C GLN A 2 -10.31 -10.44 4.69
N VAL A 3 -11.21 -11.10 3.97
CA VAL A 3 -12.18 -12.05 4.56
C VAL A 3 -11.48 -13.22 5.26
N ALA A 4 -10.51 -13.85 4.60
CA ALA A 4 -9.71 -14.93 5.20
C ALA A 4 -8.87 -14.45 6.38
N ASP A 5 -8.26 -13.27 6.27
CA ASP A 5 -7.48 -12.65 7.34
C ASP A 5 -8.37 -12.38 8.56
N THR A 6 -9.64 -11.98 8.34
CA THR A 6 -10.63 -11.72 9.38
C THR A 6 -11.05 -13.00 10.09
N LEU A 7 -11.42 -14.03 9.34
CA LEU A 7 -11.83 -15.33 9.90
C LEU A 7 -10.70 -16.00 10.70
N LEU A 8 -9.47 -15.96 10.18
CA LEU A 8 -8.30 -16.47 10.91
C LEU A 8 -8.06 -15.69 12.20
N ARG A 9 -8.14 -14.36 12.16
CA ARG A 9 -7.84 -13.50 13.32
C ARG A 9 -8.89 -13.59 14.43
N HIS A 10 -10.16 -13.66 14.05
CA HIS A 10 -11.27 -13.52 15.00
C HIS A 10 -11.89 -14.85 15.43
N ALA A 11 -11.69 -15.93 14.68
CA ALA A 11 -12.28 -17.23 14.96
C ALA A 11 -11.33 -18.41 14.70
N GLU A 12 -10.03 -18.16 14.47
CA GLU A 12 -9.00 -19.19 14.24
C GLU A 12 -9.31 -20.15 13.07
N VAL A 13 -10.22 -19.74 12.18
CA VAL A 13 -10.57 -20.50 10.98
C VAL A 13 -9.33 -20.61 10.09
N PRO A 14 -8.92 -21.81 9.65
CA PRO A 14 -7.75 -21.98 8.81
C PRO A 14 -7.82 -21.09 7.57
N PHE A 15 -6.70 -20.43 7.22
CA PHE A 15 -6.66 -19.46 6.13
C PHE A 15 -7.23 -20.01 4.82
N ARG A 16 -6.97 -21.29 4.51
CA ARG A 16 -7.50 -21.97 3.31
C ARG A 16 -9.03 -22.01 3.29
N VAL A 17 -9.67 -22.22 4.45
CA VAL A 17 -11.13 -22.23 4.59
C VAL A 17 -11.68 -20.82 4.37
N GLY A 18 -11.12 -19.82 5.07
CA GLY A 18 -11.52 -18.42 4.84
C GLY A 18 -11.25 -17.93 3.42
N HIS A 19 -10.24 -18.48 2.74
CA HIS A 19 -9.96 -18.18 1.34
C HIS A 19 -11.03 -18.73 0.41
N HIS A 20 -11.39 -20.01 0.59
CA HIS A 20 -12.46 -20.66 -0.15
C HIS A 20 -13.80 -19.93 0.05
N TYR A 21 -14.15 -19.57 1.28
CA TYR A 21 -15.37 -18.83 1.57
C TYR A 21 -15.49 -17.51 0.80
N ALA A 22 -14.39 -16.75 0.63
CA ALA A 22 -14.48 -15.52 -0.16
C ALA A 22 -14.60 -15.77 -1.67
N SER A 23 -14.11 -16.91 -2.17
CA SER A 23 -14.38 -17.34 -3.54
C SER A 23 -15.87 -17.61 -3.72
N GLU A 24 -16.49 -18.35 -2.81
CA GLU A 24 -17.95 -18.61 -2.79
C GLU A 24 -18.74 -17.29 -2.78
N ILE A 25 -18.37 -16.33 -1.91
CA ILE A 25 -18.97 -14.98 -1.89
C ILE A 25 -18.89 -14.31 -3.26
N THR A 26 -17.74 -14.40 -3.93
CA THR A 26 -17.49 -13.76 -5.22
C THR A 26 -18.29 -14.45 -6.34
N GLU A 27 -18.34 -15.77 -6.33
CA GLU A 27 -19.07 -16.59 -7.31
C GLU A 27 -20.58 -16.40 -7.17
N TYR A 28 -21.10 -16.46 -5.95
CA TYR A 28 -22.50 -16.17 -5.66
C TYR A 28 -22.88 -14.76 -6.05
N GLY A 29 -22.09 -13.75 -5.65
CA GLY A 29 -22.31 -12.36 -6.03
C GLY A 29 -22.40 -12.21 -7.56
N ARG A 30 -21.46 -12.82 -8.30
CA ARG A 30 -21.48 -12.82 -9.77
C ARG A 30 -22.75 -13.46 -10.33
N ALA A 31 -23.17 -14.62 -9.80
CA ALA A 31 -24.37 -15.32 -10.25
C ALA A 31 -25.65 -14.49 -10.00
N GLN A 32 -25.68 -13.70 -8.93
CA GLN A 32 -26.79 -12.82 -8.57
C GLN A 32 -26.70 -11.41 -9.18
N GLY A 33 -25.66 -11.12 -9.98
CA GLY A 33 -25.43 -9.78 -10.53
C GLY A 33 -25.09 -8.71 -9.47
N LYS A 34 -24.60 -9.15 -8.29
CA LYS A 34 -24.24 -8.31 -7.15
C LYS A 34 -22.73 -8.21 -6.99
N ARG A 35 -22.24 -7.04 -6.62
CA ARG A 35 -20.88 -6.87 -6.09
C ARG A 35 -20.81 -7.48 -4.69
N PRO A 36 -19.65 -7.97 -4.22
CA PRO A 36 -19.54 -8.55 -2.89
C PRO A 36 -20.05 -7.65 -1.75
N LYS A 37 -19.81 -6.33 -1.83
CA LYS A 37 -20.32 -5.36 -0.84
C LYS A 37 -21.84 -5.16 -0.84
N GLU A 38 -22.55 -5.68 -1.85
CA GLU A 38 -24.01 -5.59 -1.98
C GLU A 38 -24.72 -6.84 -1.46
N LEU A 39 -23.96 -7.85 -1.03
CA LEU A 39 -24.51 -9.03 -0.40
C LEU A 39 -25.02 -8.71 1.00
N THR A 40 -26.20 -9.24 1.30
CA THR A 40 -26.86 -9.05 2.59
C THR A 40 -26.20 -9.91 3.67
N ALA A 41 -26.44 -9.54 4.93
CA ALA A 41 -25.96 -10.31 6.06
C ALA A 41 -26.48 -11.76 6.08
N ASP A 42 -27.72 -11.97 5.61
CA ASP A 42 -28.32 -13.30 5.56
C ASP A 42 -27.72 -14.13 4.43
N GLU A 43 -27.45 -13.55 3.25
CA GLU A 43 -26.73 -14.24 2.16
C GLU A 43 -25.33 -14.68 2.60
N LEU A 44 -24.58 -13.80 3.28
CA LEU A 44 -23.23 -14.12 3.76
C LEU A 44 -23.24 -15.25 4.79
N ARG A 45 -24.19 -15.22 5.74
CA ARG A 45 -24.36 -16.29 6.74
C ARG A 45 -24.75 -17.61 6.08
N HIS A 46 -25.71 -17.56 5.15
CA HIS A 46 -26.19 -18.74 4.43
C HIS A 46 -25.09 -19.40 3.61
N LEU A 47 -24.27 -18.63 2.88
CA LEU A 47 -23.16 -19.18 2.11
C LEU A 47 -22.14 -19.95 2.98
N TYR A 48 -21.87 -19.44 4.19
CA TYR A 48 -20.91 -20.11 5.07
C TYR A 48 -21.50 -21.42 5.59
N ASP A 49 -22.77 -21.38 6.03
CA ASP A 49 -23.50 -22.55 6.52
C ASP A 49 -23.65 -23.63 5.44
N GLU A 50 -23.98 -23.23 4.20
CA GLU A 50 -24.09 -24.15 3.06
C GLU A 50 -22.75 -24.81 2.72
N ALA A 51 -21.64 -24.06 2.76
CA ALA A 51 -20.32 -24.56 2.41
C ALA A 51 -19.68 -25.46 3.49
N TYR A 52 -19.98 -25.22 4.77
CA TYR A 52 -19.26 -25.84 5.89
C TYR A 52 -20.14 -26.59 6.88
N GLY A 53 -21.48 -26.50 6.77
CA GLY A 53 -22.44 -27.19 7.64
C GLY A 53 -22.47 -26.66 9.07
N GLU A 54 -21.95 -25.44 9.30
CA GLU A 54 -21.89 -24.78 10.60
C GLU A 54 -22.10 -23.27 10.44
N PRO A 55 -22.63 -22.57 11.47
CA PRO A 55 -22.84 -21.13 11.37
C PRO A 55 -21.52 -20.37 11.27
N LEU A 56 -21.55 -19.24 10.54
CA LEU A 56 -20.43 -18.30 10.45
C LEU A 56 -19.89 -17.97 11.86
N PRO A 57 -18.62 -18.29 12.18
CA PRO A 57 -18.11 -18.22 13.55
C PRO A 57 -17.68 -16.80 13.97
N VAL A 58 -18.15 -15.77 13.26
CA VAL A 58 -17.89 -14.35 13.55
C VAL A 58 -19.15 -13.53 13.30
N ASP A 59 -19.23 -12.33 13.89
CA ASP A 59 -20.24 -11.37 13.50
C ASP A 59 -20.11 -11.06 12.00
N VAL A 60 -21.21 -11.18 11.26
CA VAL A 60 -21.29 -10.90 9.82
C VAL A 60 -20.88 -9.47 9.49
N ALA A 61 -21.02 -8.52 10.42
CA ALA A 61 -20.52 -7.15 10.25
C ALA A 61 -19.01 -7.11 10.01
N LEU A 62 -18.22 -8.04 10.57
CA LEU A 62 -16.79 -8.17 10.30
C LEU A 62 -16.52 -8.61 8.86
N ILE A 63 -17.35 -9.50 8.31
CA ILE A 63 -17.26 -9.93 6.92
C ILE A 63 -17.64 -8.78 5.99
N GLN A 64 -18.72 -8.06 6.29
CA GLN A 64 -19.13 -6.90 5.50
C GLN A 64 -18.05 -5.80 5.50
N ALA A 65 -17.44 -5.50 6.64
CA ALA A 65 -16.31 -4.59 6.72
C ALA A 65 -15.09 -5.10 5.93
N ALA A 66 -14.87 -6.42 5.89
CA ALA A 66 -13.80 -7.02 5.08
C ALA A 66 -14.06 -6.94 3.57
N LEU A 67 -15.31 -6.73 3.14
CA LEU A 67 -15.74 -6.54 1.75
C LEU A 67 -15.81 -5.05 1.36
N ASP A 68 -15.69 -4.14 2.32
CA ASP A 68 -15.65 -2.70 2.08
C ASP A 68 -14.23 -2.27 1.65
N PRO A 69 -14.04 -1.73 0.43
CA PRO A 69 -12.72 -1.33 -0.06
C PRO A 69 -12.06 -0.23 0.77
N GLU A 70 -12.83 0.69 1.37
CA GLU A 70 -12.28 1.76 2.20
C GLU A 70 -11.72 1.18 3.51
N GLN A 71 -12.47 0.27 4.13
CA GLN A 71 -12.04 -0.43 5.33
C GLN A 71 -10.87 -1.39 5.04
N MET A 72 -10.82 -2.01 3.86
CA MET A 72 -9.67 -2.79 3.42
C MET A 72 -8.39 -1.95 3.37
N VAL A 73 -8.45 -0.72 2.85
CA VAL A 73 -7.29 0.19 2.84
C VAL A 73 -6.94 0.64 4.26
N ALA A 74 -7.93 1.06 5.04
CA ALA A 74 -7.70 1.57 6.41
C ALA A 74 -7.13 0.51 7.37
N SER A 75 -7.54 -0.76 7.20
CA SER A 75 -7.13 -1.86 8.08
C SER A 75 -5.71 -2.38 7.84
N ARG A 76 -5.08 -2.05 6.70
CA ARG A 76 -3.73 -2.50 6.33
C ARG A 76 -2.65 -1.68 7.04
N ARG A 77 -2.65 -1.72 8.37
CA ARG A 77 -1.72 -0.95 9.21
C ARG A 77 -0.34 -1.59 9.21
N GLY A 78 0.68 -0.76 9.01
CA GLY A 78 2.08 -1.16 8.98
C GLY A 78 2.93 -0.11 8.24
N LEU A 79 4.26 -0.22 8.38
CA LEU A 79 5.19 0.58 7.59
C LEU A 79 5.07 0.18 6.11
N GLY A 80 4.98 1.19 5.22
CA GLY A 80 4.73 0.99 3.80
C GLY A 80 3.28 0.65 3.42
N GLY A 81 2.36 0.62 4.38
CA GLY A 81 0.96 0.32 4.14
C GLY A 81 0.19 1.46 3.43
N PRO A 82 -0.98 1.14 2.85
CA PRO A 82 -1.79 2.09 2.08
C PRO A 82 -2.68 2.99 2.95
N GLN A 83 -2.70 2.80 4.27
CA GLN A 83 -3.50 3.59 5.19
C GLN A 83 -3.03 5.05 5.21
N ALA A 84 -3.98 5.98 5.35
CA ALA A 84 -3.75 7.42 5.20
C ALA A 84 -2.62 7.96 6.08
N GLU A 85 -2.53 7.50 7.34
CA GLU A 85 -1.48 7.88 8.28
C GLU A 85 -0.08 7.57 7.73
N GLU A 86 0.10 6.36 7.17
CA GLU A 86 1.40 5.92 6.67
C GLU A 86 1.75 6.55 5.32
N VAL A 87 0.77 6.70 4.42
CA VAL A 87 0.99 7.43 3.16
C VAL A 87 1.40 8.87 3.45
N THR A 88 0.76 9.52 4.43
CA THR A 88 1.14 10.88 4.86
C THR A 88 2.58 10.93 5.35
N ARG A 89 2.97 10.00 6.23
CA ARG A 89 4.35 9.87 6.74
C ARG A 89 5.35 9.63 5.59
N MET A 90 5.05 8.72 4.66
CA MET A 90 5.90 8.41 3.50
C MET A 90 6.04 9.60 2.56
N LEU A 91 4.96 10.37 2.33
CA LEU A 91 4.99 11.58 1.51
C LEU A 91 5.87 12.65 2.13
N GLN A 92 5.78 12.85 3.45
CA GLN A 92 6.67 13.78 4.15
C GLN A 92 8.14 13.36 4.01
N ALA A 93 8.47 12.12 4.34
CA ALA A 93 9.83 11.59 4.19
C ALA A 93 10.33 11.61 2.72
N GLY A 94 9.41 11.45 1.76
CA GLY A 94 9.70 11.59 0.33
C GLY A 94 10.08 13.02 -0.05
N ARG A 95 9.35 14.01 0.45
CA ARG A 95 9.62 15.44 0.23
C ARG A 95 10.98 15.84 0.81
N GLU A 96 11.26 15.46 2.06
CA GLU A 96 12.53 15.75 2.73
C GLU A 96 13.73 15.18 1.96
N ARG A 97 13.64 13.93 1.49
CA ARG A 97 14.68 13.32 0.65
C ARG A 97 14.86 14.06 -0.68
N ALA A 98 13.76 14.44 -1.32
CA ALA A 98 13.82 15.17 -2.58
C ALA A 98 14.47 16.56 -2.41
N ASP A 99 14.18 17.27 -1.32
CA ASP A 99 14.81 18.54 -0.98
C ASP A 99 16.32 18.38 -0.72
N ALA A 100 16.71 17.36 0.05
CA ALA A 100 18.11 17.05 0.28
C ALA A 100 18.86 16.73 -1.03
N SER A 101 18.27 15.92 -1.93
CA SER A 101 18.85 15.62 -3.23
C SER A 101 18.97 16.86 -4.12
N ARG A 102 17.98 17.76 -4.12
CA ARG A 102 18.06 19.04 -4.83
C ARG A 102 19.19 19.91 -4.30
N GLY A 103 19.34 20.00 -2.98
CA GLY A 103 20.43 20.73 -2.34
C GLY A 103 21.80 20.19 -2.75
N TRP A 104 22.00 18.87 -2.60
CA TRP A 104 23.23 18.20 -2.99
C TRP A 104 23.58 18.42 -4.47
N LEU A 105 22.60 18.35 -5.37
CA LEU A 105 22.81 18.55 -6.80
C LEU A 105 23.28 19.98 -7.10
N ARG A 106 22.65 20.98 -6.49
CA ARG A 106 23.03 22.39 -6.63
C ARG A 106 24.47 22.61 -6.16
N ASP A 107 24.80 22.12 -4.97
CA ASP A 107 26.12 22.35 -4.37
C ASP A 107 27.23 21.63 -5.16
N THR A 108 26.94 20.43 -5.65
CA THR A 108 27.85 19.68 -6.54
C THR A 108 28.09 20.43 -7.84
N ARG A 109 27.04 20.98 -8.47
CA ARG A 109 27.19 21.78 -9.70
C ARG A 109 28.00 23.04 -9.47
N ALA A 110 27.81 23.73 -8.35
CA ALA A 110 28.58 24.92 -8.00
C ALA A 110 30.08 24.58 -7.86
N ARG A 111 30.41 23.49 -7.16
CA ARG A 111 31.80 23.02 -7.01
C ARG A 111 32.46 22.66 -8.34
N LEU A 112 31.71 22.03 -9.26
CA LEU A 112 32.21 21.71 -10.60
C LEU A 112 32.48 22.98 -11.43
N ALA A 113 31.59 23.98 -11.36
CA ALA A 113 31.77 25.25 -12.06
C ALA A 113 32.98 26.04 -11.52
N GLU A 114 33.16 26.06 -10.20
CA GLU A 114 34.32 26.69 -9.56
C GLU A 114 35.63 25.99 -9.95
N ALA A 115 35.66 24.66 -9.91
CA ALA A 115 36.82 23.89 -10.33
C ALA A 115 37.18 24.13 -11.81
N GLN A 116 36.18 24.23 -12.69
CA GLN A 116 36.40 24.56 -14.10
C GLN A 116 36.99 25.97 -14.26
N SER A 117 36.43 26.97 -13.58
CA SER A 117 36.95 28.35 -13.64
C SER A 117 38.38 28.45 -13.10
N ALA A 118 38.70 27.73 -12.02
CA ALA A 118 40.04 27.67 -11.46
C ALA A 118 41.04 27.01 -12.42
N LEU A 119 40.62 25.94 -13.10
CA LEU A 119 41.41 25.26 -14.13
C LEU A 119 41.72 26.20 -15.29
N ASP A 120 40.70 26.88 -15.82
CA ASP A 120 40.85 27.84 -16.93
C ASP A 120 41.82 28.97 -16.56
N ALA A 121 41.71 29.51 -15.33
CA ALA A 121 42.60 30.54 -14.81
C ALA A 121 44.05 30.04 -14.60
N ALA A 122 44.25 28.77 -14.25
CA ALA A 122 45.58 28.18 -14.15
C ALA A 122 46.23 28.04 -15.54
N PHE A 123 45.49 27.56 -16.54
CA PHE A 123 45.97 27.48 -17.92
C PHE A 123 46.34 28.86 -18.48
N ALA A 124 45.50 29.86 -18.27
CA ALA A 124 45.75 31.23 -18.73
C ALA A 124 47.07 31.81 -18.17
N ARG A 125 47.40 31.52 -16.89
CA ARG A 125 48.65 31.96 -16.26
C ARG A 125 49.88 31.33 -16.91
N VAL A 126 49.88 30.00 -17.08
CA VAL A 126 51.01 29.28 -17.72
C VAL A 126 51.25 29.79 -19.14
N MET A 127 50.18 30.04 -19.90
CA MET A 127 50.29 30.57 -21.27
C MET A 127 50.85 31.99 -21.32
N ALA A 128 50.58 32.83 -20.31
CA ALA A 128 51.11 34.18 -20.22
C ALA A 128 52.59 34.21 -19.83
N GLU A 129 53.05 33.28 -19.00
CA GLU A 129 54.46 33.17 -18.57
C GLU A 129 55.38 32.60 -19.66
N THR A 130 54.82 31.86 -20.63
CA THR A 130 55.58 31.22 -21.72
C THR A 130 55.73 32.13 -22.96
N ARG A 131 55.39 33.41 -22.86
CA ARG A 131 55.41 34.39 -23.96
C ARG A 131 56.38 35.53 -23.67
#